data_AF-H2Y226-F1
#
_entry.id   AF-H2Y226-F1
#
_cell.length_a   1.000
_cell.length_b   1.000
_cell.length_c   1.000
_cell.angle_alpha   90.00
_cell.angle_beta   90.00
_cell.angle_gamma   90.00
#
_symmetry.space_group_name_H-M   'P 1'
#
loop_
_entity.id
_entity.type
_entity.pdbx_description
1 polymer ?
#
loop_
_entity_poly.entity_id
_entity_poly.type
_entity_poly.pdbx_seq_one_letter_code
_entity_poly.pdbx_strand_id
1 'polypeptide(L)'
;MHIIQMVSQASWFHENNLMTLPHVERNKLFIFNNLKFKKGKVENLPQLLSVYQQSPNAVNKILKQYFSADEVNKICNHLSALPLVGLELSVRGWWADHPQSEDQRIVVDAYG
;
A
#
# COMPACT_ATOMS: atom_id res chain seq x y z
N MET A 1 3.01 -14.75 11.79
CA MET A 1 1.75 -14.10 11.37
C MET A 1 1.50 -14.10 9.84
N HIS A 2 2.43 -14.55 8.98
CA HIS A 2 2.21 -14.52 7.52
C HIS A 2 1.30 -15.65 6.99
N ILE A 3 1.27 -16.81 7.65
CA ILE A 3 0.52 -18.00 7.21
C ILE A 3 -0.99 -17.74 7.16
N ILE A 4 -1.56 -17.03 8.15
CA ILE A 4 -3.00 -16.74 8.20
C ILE A 4 -3.43 -15.89 6.99
N GLN A 5 -2.63 -14.89 6.62
CA GLN A 5 -2.90 -14.06 5.43
C GLN A 5 -2.82 -14.90 4.15
N MET A 6 -1.82 -15.78 4.05
CA MET A 6 -1.64 -16.63 2.87
C MET A 6 -2.78 -17.63 2.69
N VAL A 7 -3.25 -18.24 3.77
CA VAL A 7 -4.39 -19.17 3.75
C VAL A 7 -5.69 -18.43 3.44
N SER A 8 -5.94 -17.29 4.08
CA SER A 8 -7.19 -16.55 3.90
C SER A 8 -7.32 -15.87 2.53
N GLN A 9 -6.21 -15.43 1.93
CA GLN A 9 -6.19 -14.75 0.63
C GLN A 9 -5.84 -15.70 -0.52
N ALA A 10 -5.59 -16.98 -0.21
CA ALA A 10 -5.13 -18.00 -1.15
C ALA A 10 -3.95 -17.53 -2.03
N SER A 11 -3.05 -16.71 -1.46
CA SER A 11 -1.89 -16.14 -2.17
C SER A 11 -0.63 -16.28 -1.33
N TRP A 12 0.47 -16.64 -1.98
CA TRP A 12 1.75 -16.86 -1.30
C TRP A 12 2.43 -15.53 -0.95
N PHE A 13 3.25 -15.53 0.10
CA PHE A 13 3.96 -14.34 0.57
C PHE A 13 4.86 -13.67 -0.50
N HIS A 14 5.31 -14.43 -1.50
CA HIS A 14 6.18 -13.95 -2.59
C HIS A 14 5.40 -13.56 -3.86
N GLU A 15 4.09 -13.71 -3.86
CA GLU A 15 3.27 -13.35 -5.00
C GLU A 15 2.93 -11.86 -5.00
N ASN A 16 2.67 -11.29 -6.18
CA ASN A 16 2.24 -9.91 -6.28
C ASN A 16 0.87 -9.77 -5.61
N ASN A 17 0.80 -8.97 -4.55
CA ASN A 17 -0.39 -8.72 -3.74
C ASN A 17 -1.56 -8.13 -4.54
N LEU A 18 -1.35 -7.67 -5.77
CA LEU A 18 -2.43 -7.25 -6.67
C LEU A 18 -3.27 -8.44 -7.17
N MET A 19 -2.74 -9.67 -7.15
CA MET A 19 -3.48 -10.90 -7.52
C MET A 19 -4.49 -11.33 -6.44
N THR A 20 -4.52 -10.69 -5.28
CA THR A 20 -5.57 -10.91 -4.27
C THR A 20 -6.89 -10.25 -4.70
N LEU A 21 -6.85 -9.35 -5.69
CA LEU A 21 -8.05 -8.74 -6.25
C LEU A 21 -8.82 -9.75 -7.09
N PRO A 22 -10.17 -9.72 -7.04
CA PRO A 22 -10.97 -10.64 -7.82
C PRO A 22 -10.71 -10.43 -9.32
N HIS A 23 -10.66 -11.52 -10.09
CA HIS A 23 -10.45 -11.51 -11.55
C HIS A 23 -9.09 -11.00 -12.03
N VAL A 24 -8.17 -10.61 -11.13
CA VAL A 24 -6.82 -10.17 -11.47
C VAL A 24 -5.88 -11.35 -11.53
N GLU A 25 -5.56 -11.77 -12.75
CA GLU A 25 -4.57 -12.81 -13.03
C GLU A 25 -3.20 -12.20 -13.37
N ARG A 26 -2.15 -13.04 -13.35
CA ARG A 26 -0.76 -12.63 -13.63
C ARG A 26 -0.59 -11.93 -14.99
N ASN A 27 -1.32 -12.40 -16.01
CA ASN A 27 -1.34 -11.83 -17.36
C ASN A 27 -1.95 -10.41 -17.42
N LYS A 28 -2.68 -9.97 -16.39
CA LYS A 28 -3.37 -8.67 -16.32
C LYS A 28 -2.67 -7.68 -15.39
N LEU A 29 -1.58 -8.07 -14.71
CA LEU A 29 -0.84 -7.19 -13.80
C LEU A 29 -0.26 -5.95 -14.50
N PHE A 30 0.05 -6.04 -15.79
CA PHE A 30 0.58 -4.90 -16.55
C PHE A 30 -0.38 -3.71 -16.60
N ILE A 31 -1.69 -3.92 -16.40
CA ILE A 31 -2.70 -2.86 -16.42
C ILE A 31 -2.41 -1.82 -15.33
N PHE A 32 -1.94 -2.27 -14.16
CA PHE A 32 -1.64 -1.38 -13.03
C PHE A 32 -0.39 -0.53 -13.26
N ASN A 33 0.48 -0.90 -14.22
CA ASN A 33 1.62 -0.05 -14.62
C ASN A 33 1.19 1.25 -15.32
N ASN A 34 -0.05 1.30 -15.84
CA ASN A 34 -0.63 2.51 -16.42
C ASN A 34 -1.09 3.51 -15.35
N LEU A 35 -1.20 3.08 -14.09
CA LEU A 35 -1.47 3.94 -12.96
C LEU A 35 -0.16 4.51 -12.43
N LYS A 36 -0.17 5.83 -12.17
CA LYS A 36 0.96 6.52 -11.56
C LYS A 36 0.70 6.71 -10.07
N PHE A 37 1.65 6.28 -9.25
CA PHE A 37 1.69 6.62 -7.83
C PHE A 37 2.94 7.45 -7.57
N LYS A 38 2.75 8.73 -7.20
CA LYS A 38 3.83 9.72 -7.06
C LYS A 38 4.67 9.79 -8.35
N LYS A 39 5.97 9.47 -8.27
CA LYS A 39 6.92 9.47 -9.40
C LYS A 39 7.09 8.08 -10.05
N GLY A 40 6.36 7.07 -9.58
CA GLY A 40 6.53 5.67 -9.99
C GLY A 40 5.24 5.00 -10.49
N LYS A 41 5.38 3.72 -10.81
CA LYS A 41 4.27 2.83 -11.17
C LYS A 41 3.62 2.26 -9.90
N VAL A 42 2.41 1.74 -10.02
CA VAL A 42 1.75 0.97 -8.95
C VAL A 42 2.25 -0.47 -9.00
N GLU A 43 2.90 -0.92 -7.93
CA GLU A 43 3.48 -2.27 -7.83
C GLU A 43 2.80 -3.14 -6.77
N ASN A 44 2.10 -2.53 -5.81
CA ASN A 44 1.47 -3.22 -4.70
C ASN A 44 0.06 -2.70 -4.39
N LEU A 45 -0.68 -3.48 -3.62
CA LEU A 45 -2.07 -3.21 -3.25
C LEU A 45 -2.24 -1.92 -2.41
N PRO A 46 -1.40 -1.60 -1.42
CA PRO A 46 -1.51 -0.33 -0.69
C PRO A 46 -1.35 0.91 -1.58
N GLN A 47 -0.42 0.88 -2.54
CA GLN A 47 -0.26 1.96 -3.53
C GLN A 47 -1.51 2.09 -4.40
N LEU A 48 -2.05 0.97 -4.90
CA LEU A 48 -3.30 0.99 -5.66
C LEU A 48 -4.45 1.57 -4.83
N LEU A 49 -4.58 1.18 -3.57
CA LEU A 49 -5.62 1.67 -2.67
C LEU A 49 -5.49 3.18 -2.44
N SER A 50 -4.25 3.68 -2.34
CA SER A 50 -3.97 5.12 -2.21
C SER A 50 -4.39 5.89 -3.46
N VAL A 51 -4.09 5.37 -4.66
CA VAL A 51 -4.54 5.96 -5.93
C VAL A 51 -6.06 5.90 -6.07
N TYR A 52 -6.67 4.79 -5.66
CA TYR A 52 -8.12 4.60 -5.69
C TYR A 52 -8.84 5.59 -4.77
N GLN A 53 -8.34 5.84 -3.56
CA GLN A 53 -8.92 6.83 -2.65
C GLN A 53 -8.80 8.26 -3.18
N GLN A 54 -7.68 8.60 -3.84
CA GLN A 54 -7.49 9.92 -4.44
C GLN A 54 -8.34 10.14 -5.68
N SER A 55 -8.44 9.14 -6.56
CA SER A 55 -9.27 9.23 -7.77
C SER A 55 -9.86 7.86 -8.16
N PRO A 56 -11.02 7.49 -7.61
CA PRO A 56 -11.69 6.24 -7.95
C PRO A 56 -12.01 6.15 -9.45
N ASN A 57 -12.39 7.30 -10.03
CA ASN A 57 -12.77 7.42 -11.45
C ASN A 57 -11.61 7.09 -12.41
N ALA A 58 -10.37 7.46 -12.08
CA ALA A 58 -9.22 7.18 -12.95
C ALA A 58 -8.88 5.68 -12.95
N VAL A 59 -8.93 5.05 -11.78
CA VAL A 59 -8.75 3.59 -11.64
C VAL A 59 -9.85 2.85 -12.39
N ASN A 60 -11.11 3.25 -12.18
CA ASN A 60 -12.26 2.67 -12.88
C ASN A 60 -12.16 2.80 -14.41
N LYS A 61 -11.71 3.97 -14.91
CA LYS A 61 -11.49 4.19 -16.35
C LYS A 61 -10.47 3.21 -16.93
N ILE A 62 -9.38 2.95 -16.22
CA ILE A 62 -8.35 1.99 -16.66
C ILE A 62 -8.87 0.57 -16.58
N LEU A 63 -9.54 0.18 -15.50
CA LEU A 63 -10.10 -1.17 -15.36
C LEU A 63 -11.13 -1.49 -16.46
N LYS A 64 -12.00 -0.54 -16.81
CA LYS A 64 -12.99 -0.70 -17.90
C LYS A 64 -12.39 -0.96 -19.28
N GLN A 65 -11.10 -0.68 -19.50
CA GLN A 65 -10.44 -0.97 -20.78
C GLN A 65 -10.08 -2.45 -20.93
N TYR A 66 -9.98 -3.18 -19.82
CA TYR A 66 -9.41 -4.53 -19.80
C TYR A 66 -10.30 -5.57 -19.10
N PHE A 67 -11.35 -5.12 -18.42
CA PHE A 67 -12.30 -5.96 -17.68
C PHE A 67 -13.73 -5.63 -18.09
N SER A 68 -14.61 -6.63 -18.01
CA SER A 68 -16.05 -6.44 -18.20
C SER A 68 -16.65 -5.59 -17.06
N ALA A 69 -17.82 -4.99 -17.30
CA ALA A 69 -18.46 -4.14 -16.30
C ALA A 69 -18.73 -4.84 -14.96
N ASP A 70 -19.07 -6.13 -14.99
CA ASP A 70 -19.29 -6.94 -13.79
C ASP A 70 -17.98 -7.17 -13.00
N GLU A 71 -16.91 -7.52 -13.71
CA GLU A 71 -15.59 -7.70 -13.10
C GLU A 71 -15.06 -6.40 -12.49
N VAL A 72 -15.21 -5.27 -13.19
CA VAL A 72 -14.83 -3.94 -12.68
C VAL A 72 -15.59 -3.63 -11.40
N ASN A 73 -16.90 -3.88 -11.36
CA ASN A 73 -17.69 -3.66 -10.15
C ASN A 73 -17.19 -4.50 -8.99
N LYS A 74 -16.88 -5.79 -9.22
CA LYS A 74 -16.32 -6.68 -8.19
C LYS A 74 -14.97 -6.21 -7.68
N ILE A 75 -14.07 -5.77 -8.57
CA ILE A 75 -12.76 -5.22 -8.20
C ILE A 75 -12.92 -3.94 -7.36
N CYS A 76 -13.74 -2.99 -7.83
CA CYS A 76 -13.98 -1.73 -7.12
C CYS A 76 -14.65 -1.95 -5.76
N ASN A 77 -15.60 -2.88 -5.66
CA ASN A 77 -16.25 -3.26 -4.40
C ASN A 77 -15.27 -3.93 -3.43
N HIS A 78 -14.35 -4.75 -3.94
CA HIS A 78 -13.31 -5.32 -3.11
C HIS A 78 -12.34 -4.24 -2.60
N LEU A 79 -11.89 -3.35 -3.49
CA LEU A 79 -11.01 -2.22 -3.12
C LEU A 79 -11.63 -1.30 -2.09
N SER A 80 -12.94 -1.01 -2.18
CA SER A 80 -13.63 -0.17 -1.18
C SER A 80 -13.79 -0.84 0.18
N ALA A 81 -13.76 -2.17 0.24
CA ALA A 81 -13.86 -2.94 1.49
C ALA A 81 -12.50 -3.17 2.17
N LEU A 82 -11.38 -2.92 1.49
CA LEU A 82 -10.05 -3.17 2.05
C LEU A 82 -9.73 -2.16 3.18
N PRO A 83 -9.25 -2.63 4.34
CA PRO A 83 -8.84 -1.73 5.42
C PRO A 83 -7.54 -1.02 5.05
N LEU A 84 -7.53 0.31 5.14
CA LEU A 84 -6.30 1.11 5.11
C LEU A 84 -5.96 1.57 6.52
N VAL A 85 -4.83 1.10 7.05
CA VAL A 85 -4.38 1.44 8.41
C VAL A 85 -3.22 2.42 8.32
N GLY A 86 -3.41 3.62 8.87
CA GLY A 86 -2.33 4.59 9.10
C GLY A 86 -1.70 4.36 10.47
N LEU A 87 -0.38 4.31 10.54
CA LEU A 87 0.36 4.15 11.80
C LEU A 87 1.16 5.43 12.07
N GLU A 88 0.88 6.06 13.21
CA GLU A 88 1.71 7.13 13.75
C GLU A 88 2.52 6.56 14.92
N LEU A 89 3.85 6.69 14.85
CA LEU A 89 4.76 6.16 15.85
C LEU A 89 5.55 7.33 16.44
N SER A 90 5.52 7.47 17.76
CA SER A 90 6.38 8.40 18.49
C SER A 90 7.32 7.61 19.41
N VAL A 91 8.59 8.01 19.43
CA VAL A 91 9.61 7.38 20.28
C VAL A 91 9.90 8.33 21.43
N ARG A 92 9.59 7.89 22.65
CA ARG A 92 9.94 8.61 23.88
C ARG A 92 11.16 7.96 24.51
N GLY A 93 12.27 8.70 24.57
CA GLY A 93 13.45 8.25 25.29
C GLY A 93 13.23 8.28 26.81
N TRP A 94 13.87 7.36 27.54
CA TRP A 94 13.83 7.31 29.01
C TRP A 94 14.13 8.67 29.66
N TRP A 95 15.01 9.46 29.04
CA TRP A 95 15.46 10.76 29.52
C TRP A 95 14.45 11.91 29.29
N ALA A 96 13.38 11.68 28.53
CA ALA A 96 12.44 12.73 28.13
C ALA A 96 11.62 13.31 29.30
N ASP A 97 11.55 12.58 30.41
CA ASP A 97 10.89 13.02 31.65
C ASP A 97 11.88 13.45 32.75
N HIS A 98 13.19 13.51 32.45
CA HIS A 98 14.20 13.90 33.43
C HIS A 98 14.56 15.39 33.27
N PRO A 99 14.17 16.28 34.21
CA PRO A 99 14.36 17.73 34.11
C PRO A 99 15.83 18.20 34.24
N GLN A 100 16.81 17.28 34.26
CA GLN A 100 18.24 17.59 34.43
C GLN A 100 19.12 17.20 33.22
N SER A 101 18.53 16.86 32.08
CA SER A 101 19.29 16.46 30.88
C SER A 101 19.05 17.41 29.71
N GLU A 102 19.08 18.71 30.02
CA GLU A 102 19.39 19.75 29.04
C GLU A 102 20.84 20.18 29.25
N ASP A 103 21.78 19.23 29.19
CA ASP A 103 23.19 19.57 29.03
C ASP A 103 23.88 18.53 28.13
N GLN A 104 24.45 19.05 27.04
CA GLN A 104 25.38 18.43 26.10
C GLN A 104 24.87 17.31 25.19
N ARG A 105 24.23 17.71 24.09
CA ARG A 105 24.43 17.02 22.81
C ARG A 105 25.40 17.84 21.96
N ILE A 106 26.69 17.57 22.11
CA ILE A 106 27.66 17.85 21.06
C ILE A 106 27.32 16.87 19.93
N VAL A 107 26.69 17.36 18.87
CA VAL A 107 26.64 16.63 17.60
C VAL A 107 28.03 16.79 17.01
N VAL A 108 28.89 15.80 17.22
CA VAL A 108 30.18 15.73 16.50
C VAL A 108 29.85 15.32 15.08
N ASP A 109 29.93 16.27 14.15
CA ASP A 109 29.89 15.99 12.72
C ASP A 109 31.02 15.00 12.39
N ALA A 110 30.64 13.76 12.07
CA ALA A 110 31.56 12.76 11.57
C ALA A 110 31.56 12.79 10.03
N TYR A 111 32.23 13.78 9.46
CA TYR A 111 32.81 13.70 8.12
C TYR A 111 34.19 14.37 8.14
N GLY A 112 35.23 13.54 8.16
CA GLY A 112 36.59 13.90 7.76
C GLY A 112 36.86 13.40 6.35
#